data_AF-A0A9D9N901-F1
#
_entry.id   AF-A0A9D9N901-F1
#
_cell.length_a   1.000
_cell.length_b   1.000
_cell.length_c   1.000
_cell.angle_alpha   90.00
_cell.angle_beta   90.00
_cell.angle_gamma   90.00
#
_symmetry.space_group_name_H-M   'P 1'
#
loop_
_entity.id
_entity.type
_entity.pdbx_description
1 polymer ?
#
loop_
_entity_poly.entity_id
_entity_poly.type
_entity_poly.pdbx_seq_one_letter_code
_entity_poly.pdbx_strand_id
1 'polypeptide(L)'
;MKTNVKILIAAFSLFIIVANVSAQNPVGQCSPELTDWAKANVEYYSTAPRSEFVALPYDKQQALYNEFSGETIVALWQYKAGTVASDGSLSDAEKAELKKLYAYVQPRHFDTPEGKEEFNAFASEWAAGMTKDYGWDEEKLFLWTYTWLTKDEIEALKAKK
;
A
#
# COMPACT_ATOMS: atom_id res chain seq x y z
N MET A 1 -13.69 -16.38 -50.17
CA MET A 1 -12.88 -15.21 -49.71
C MET A 1 -12.48 -15.45 -48.27
N LYS A 2 -11.18 -15.57 -48.00
CA LYS A 2 -10.62 -15.77 -46.66
C LYS A 2 -10.42 -14.40 -46.03
N THR A 3 -11.19 -14.07 -45.01
CA THR A 3 -10.97 -12.83 -44.25
C THR A 3 -10.05 -13.16 -43.08
N ASN A 4 -8.80 -12.75 -43.23
CA ASN A 4 -7.76 -12.83 -42.21
C ASN A 4 -8.14 -11.92 -41.03
N VAL A 5 -8.49 -12.51 -39.89
CA VAL A 5 -8.61 -11.79 -38.62
C VAL A 5 -7.19 -11.52 -38.14
N LYS A 6 -6.70 -10.30 -38.38
CA LYS A 6 -5.50 -9.79 -37.72
C LYS A 6 -5.84 -9.55 -36.25
N ILE A 7 -5.30 -10.38 -35.37
CA ILE A 7 -5.29 -10.14 -33.93
C ILE A 7 -4.44 -8.87 -33.72
N LEU A 8 -5.10 -7.72 -33.58
CA LEU A 8 -4.47 -6.55 -33.00
C LEU A 8 -4.32 -6.85 -31.51
N ILE A 9 -3.13 -7.30 -31.12
CA ILE A 9 -2.65 -7.18 -29.75
C ILE A 9 -2.51 -5.68 -29.53
N ALA A 10 -3.58 -5.06 -29.03
CA ALA A 10 -3.50 -3.72 -28.48
C ALA A 10 -2.56 -3.84 -27.29
N ALA A 11 -1.31 -3.42 -27.51
CA ALA A 11 -0.37 -3.13 -26.44
C ALA A 11 -1.04 -2.09 -25.55
N PHE A 12 -1.71 -2.57 -24.51
CA PHE A 12 -2.13 -1.78 -23.38
C PHE A 12 -0.81 -1.37 -22.72
N SER A 13 -0.26 -0.26 -23.18
CA SER A 13 0.79 0.48 -22.53
C SER A 13 0.26 0.84 -21.15
N LEU A 14 0.50 -0.07 -20.20
CA LEU A 14 0.25 0.11 -18.77
C LEU A 14 1.27 1.14 -18.31
N PHE A 15 0.97 2.40 -18.61
CA PHE A 15 1.59 3.56 -18.00
C PHE A 15 1.11 3.56 -16.54
N ILE A 16 1.69 2.70 -15.69
CA ILE A 16 1.54 2.84 -14.25
C ILE A 16 2.34 4.08 -13.89
N ILE A 17 1.61 5.20 -13.87
CA ILE A 17 2.05 6.46 -13.30
C ILE A 17 2.28 6.19 -11.80
N VAL A 18 3.50 5.80 -11.44
CA VAL A 18 3.96 5.92 -10.05
C VAL A 18 4.39 7.37 -9.85
N ALA A 19 3.40 8.27 -9.77
CA ALA A 19 3.52 9.60 -9.17
C ALA A 19 2.15 10.27 -9.19
N ASN A 20 1.56 10.41 -8.00
CA ASN A 20 0.30 11.09 -7.71
C ASN A 20 -0.98 10.24 -7.86
N VAL A 21 -1.21 9.39 -6.86
CA VAL A 21 -2.54 9.38 -6.21
C VAL A 21 -2.77 10.75 -5.56
N SER A 22 -2.90 11.79 -6.39
CA SER A 22 -3.38 13.13 -6.03
C SER A 22 -4.42 13.63 -7.03
N ALA A 23 -4.82 12.83 -8.02
CA ALA A 23 -5.61 13.33 -9.14
C ALA A 23 -7.11 13.00 -9.09
N GLN A 24 -7.59 12.16 -8.16
CA GLN A 24 -9.02 11.80 -8.11
C GLN A 24 -9.66 11.78 -6.72
N ASN A 25 -8.94 12.17 -5.67
CA ASN A 25 -9.54 12.54 -4.38
C ASN A 25 -8.80 13.75 -3.80
N PRO A 26 -9.43 14.94 -3.71
CA PRO A 26 -8.81 16.15 -3.14
C PRO A 26 -8.65 16.09 -1.60
N VAL A 27 -8.86 14.94 -0.97
CA VAL A 27 -8.65 14.76 0.48
C VAL A 27 -7.25 14.21 0.70
N GLY A 28 -6.25 15.09 0.81
CA GLY A 28 -4.89 14.69 1.18
C GLY A 28 -3.74 15.52 0.61
N GLN A 29 -3.99 16.66 -0.03
CA GLN A 29 -2.90 17.60 -0.33
C GLN A 29 -2.49 18.34 0.94
N CYS A 30 -1.31 17.99 1.46
CA CYS A 30 -0.39 18.77 2.29
C CYS A 30 -1.02 19.99 3.00
N SER A 31 -1.92 19.78 3.97
CA SER A 31 -2.28 20.87 4.88
C SER A 31 -1.06 21.15 5.75
N PRO A 32 -0.49 22.37 5.74
CA PRO A 32 0.62 22.71 6.63
C PRO A 32 0.28 22.41 8.09
N GLU A 33 -0.97 22.60 8.49
CA GLU A 33 -1.48 22.27 9.82
C GLU A 33 -1.37 20.77 10.13
N LEU A 34 -1.73 19.90 9.18
CA LEU A 34 -1.61 18.44 9.37
C LEU A 34 -0.16 17.99 9.42
N THR A 35 0.72 18.59 8.60
CA THR A 35 2.16 18.32 8.61
C THR A 35 2.78 18.76 9.93
N ASP A 36 2.47 19.97 10.41
CA ASP A 36 2.99 20.49 11.67
C ASP A 36 2.48 19.67 12.86
N TRP A 37 1.20 19.27 12.82
CA TRP A 37 0.64 18.34 13.80
C TRP A 37 1.36 17.00 13.78
N ALA A 38 1.60 16.40 12.61
CA ALA A 38 2.29 15.12 12.50
C ALA A 38 3.71 15.19 13.07
N LYS A 39 4.49 16.22 12.70
CA LYS A 39 5.84 16.46 13.25
C LYS A 39 5.87 16.60 14.76
N ALA A 40 4.87 17.29 15.33
CA ALA A 40 4.76 17.45 16.78
C ALA A 40 4.37 16.16 17.52
N ASN A 41 3.81 15.15 16.82
CA ASN A 41 3.26 13.94 17.42
C ASN A 41 3.99 12.65 16.98
N VAL A 42 4.89 12.71 16.01
CA VAL A 42 5.54 11.54 15.42
C VAL A 42 6.32 10.72 16.46
N GLU A 43 6.99 11.37 17.41
CA GLU A 43 7.75 10.69 18.47
C GLU A 43 6.83 9.80 19.32
N TYR A 44 5.67 10.33 19.74
CA TYR A 44 4.67 9.57 20.49
C TYR A 44 4.15 8.39 19.66
N TYR A 45 3.65 8.65 18.45
CA TYR A 45 3.02 7.61 17.63
C TYR A 45 4.02 6.59 17.05
N SER A 46 5.32 6.88 17.06
CA SER A 46 6.35 5.92 16.64
C SER A 46 6.50 4.74 17.62
N THR A 47 6.06 4.92 18.87
CA THR A 47 6.14 3.91 19.94
C THR A 47 4.77 3.54 20.51
N ALA A 48 3.73 4.31 20.18
CA ALA A 48 2.37 4.05 20.63
C ALA A 48 1.85 2.69 20.12
N PRO A 49 0.90 2.06 20.85
CA PRO A 49 0.19 0.90 20.33
C PRO A 49 -0.48 1.21 18.99
N ARG A 50 -0.42 0.24 18.06
CA ARG A 50 -1.06 0.36 16.74
C ARG A 50 -2.53 0.78 16.84
N SER A 51 -3.26 0.28 17.83
CA SER A 51 -4.67 0.62 18.06
C SER A 51 -4.92 2.12 18.22
N GLU A 52 -3.96 2.87 18.79
CA GLU A 52 -4.07 4.32 18.92
C GLU A 52 -3.82 5.02 17.58
N PHE A 53 -2.81 4.57 16.83
CA PHE A 53 -2.52 5.08 15.50
C PHE A 53 -3.70 4.87 14.54
N VAL A 54 -4.24 3.64 14.46
CA VAL A 54 -5.35 3.33 13.53
C VAL A 54 -6.70 3.90 13.98
N ALA A 55 -6.82 4.36 15.23
CA ALA A 55 -8.00 5.06 15.73
C ALA A 55 -8.07 6.53 15.26
N LEU A 56 -6.94 7.09 14.79
CA LEU A 56 -6.91 8.44 14.25
C LEU A 56 -7.75 8.57 12.97
N PRO A 57 -8.24 9.78 12.64
CA PRO A 57 -8.70 10.10 11.29
C PRO A 57 -7.66 9.72 10.22
N TYR A 58 -8.12 9.22 9.07
CA TYR A 58 -7.24 8.65 8.05
C TYR A 58 -6.21 9.66 7.49
N ASP A 59 -6.59 10.93 7.36
CA ASP A 59 -5.71 12.02 6.96
C ASP A 59 -4.58 12.26 7.97
N LYS A 60 -4.87 12.18 9.28
CA LYS A 60 -3.85 12.22 10.33
C LYS A 60 -2.93 11.00 10.32
N GLN A 61 -3.47 9.81 10.00
CA GLN A 61 -2.65 8.62 9.83
C GLN A 61 -1.69 8.78 8.64
N GLN A 62 -2.19 9.28 7.50
CA GLN A 62 -1.37 9.59 6.32
C GLN A 62 -0.28 10.60 6.63
N ALA A 63 -0.61 11.68 7.36
CA ALA A 63 0.36 12.69 7.75
C ALA A 63 1.48 12.09 8.64
N LEU A 64 1.13 11.29 9.65
CA LEU A 64 2.12 10.61 10.51
C LEU A 64 2.96 9.58 9.74
N TYR A 65 2.35 8.81 8.85
CA TYR A 65 3.06 7.80 8.05
C TYR A 65 4.21 8.42 7.24
N ASN A 66 4.02 9.65 6.73
CA ASN A 66 5.07 10.37 5.99
C ASN A 66 6.20 10.89 6.88
N GLU A 67 5.98 11.04 8.19
CA GLU A 67 6.99 11.50 9.15
C GLU A 67 7.69 10.32 9.86
N PHE A 68 7.14 9.11 9.78
CA PHE A 68 7.72 7.92 10.41
C PHE A 68 9.06 7.53 9.76
N SER A 69 9.94 6.97 10.61
CA SER A 69 11.14 6.29 10.13
C SER A 69 10.78 5.03 9.33
N GLY A 70 11.68 4.60 8.46
CA GLY A 70 11.54 3.33 7.74
C GLY A 70 11.36 2.13 8.67
N GLU A 71 11.98 2.12 9.85
CA GLU A 71 11.79 1.06 10.86
C GLU A 71 10.35 1.00 11.36
N THR A 72 9.78 2.15 11.72
CA THR A 72 8.38 2.25 12.17
C THR A 72 7.43 1.82 11.06
N ILE A 73 7.69 2.24 9.82
CA ILE A 73 6.88 1.84 8.66
C ILE A 73 6.94 0.32 8.43
N VAL A 74 8.14 -0.28 8.47
CA VAL A 74 8.31 -1.73 8.32
C VAL A 74 7.54 -2.49 9.41
N ALA A 75 7.56 -2.01 10.66
CA ALA A 75 6.79 -2.64 11.73
C ALA A 75 5.27 -2.63 11.45
N LEU A 76 4.73 -1.54 10.88
CA LEU A 76 3.33 -1.49 10.45
C LEU A 76 3.01 -2.54 9.38
N TRP A 77 3.90 -2.72 8.40
CA TRP A 77 3.75 -3.71 7.34
C TRP A 77 3.89 -5.14 7.85
N GLN A 78 4.82 -5.41 8.76
CA GLN A 78 4.99 -6.72 9.37
C GLN A 78 3.78 -7.13 10.22
N TYR A 79 3.18 -6.18 10.96
CA TYR A 79 1.93 -6.42 11.66
C TYR A 79 0.83 -6.88 10.70
N LYS A 80 0.65 -6.14 9.59
CA LYS A 80 -0.32 -6.49 8.55
C LYS A 80 -0.01 -7.84 7.90
N ALA A 81 1.26 -8.16 7.66
CA ALA A 81 1.67 -9.46 7.15
C ALA A 81 1.21 -10.61 8.07
N GLY A 82 1.17 -10.38 9.38
CA GLY A 82 0.66 -11.32 10.37
C GLY A 82 -0.82 -11.70 10.17
N THR A 83 -1.63 -10.85 9.55
CA THR A 83 -3.06 -11.12 9.30
C THR A 83 -3.32 -11.91 8.02
N VAL A 84 -2.33 -11.99 7.12
CA VAL A 84 -2.45 -12.66 5.81
C VAL A 84 -2.73 -14.15 5.97
N ALA A 85 -2.06 -14.80 6.91
CA ALA A 85 -2.18 -16.26 7.08
C ALA A 85 -3.60 -16.69 7.43
N SER A 86 -4.29 -15.89 8.24
CA SER A 86 -5.66 -16.10 8.70
C SER A 86 -6.73 -15.67 7.69
N ASP A 87 -6.37 -14.99 6.60
CA ASP A 87 -7.35 -14.51 5.64
C ASP A 87 -7.90 -15.67 4.77
N GLY A 88 -9.20 -15.92 4.86
CA GLY A 88 -9.88 -16.99 4.12
C GLY A 88 -10.18 -16.66 2.65
N SER A 89 -9.98 -15.41 2.22
CA SER A 89 -10.21 -14.96 0.84
C SER A 89 -9.00 -15.15 -0.07
N LEU A 90 -7.87 -15.60 0.48
CA LEU A 90 -6.62 -15.85 -0.23
C LEU A 90 -6.31 -17.35 -0.28
N SER A 91 -5.92 -17.84 -1.44
CA SER A 91 -5.31 -19.16 -1.61
C SER A 91 -3.92 -19.22 -0.97
N ASP A 92 -3.42 -20.42 -0.72
CA ASP A 92 -2.07 -20.62 -0.16
C ASP A 92 -0.96 -20.05 -1.04
N ALA A 93 -1.15 -20.08 -2.36
CA ALA A 93 -0.23 -19.49 -3.33
C ALA A 93 -0.19 -17.96 -3.22
N GLU A 94 -1.36 -17.30 -3.16
CA GLU A 94 -1.44 -15.84 -2.95
C GLU A 94 -0.83 -15.43 -1.61
N LYS A 95 -1.08 -16.20 -0.55
CA LYS A 95 -0.46 -15.99 0.77
C LYS A 95 1.06 -16.10 0.71
N ALA A 96 1.60 -17.04 -0.08
CA ALA A 96 3.03 -17.18 -0.27
C ALA A 96 3.63 -15.98 -1.02
N GLU A 97 2.96 -15.45 -2.04
CA GLU A 97 3.41 -14.25 -2.75
C GLU A 97 3.40 -13.00 -1.86
N LEU A 98 2.35 -12.80 -1.06
CA LEU A 98 2.30 -11.71 -0.09
C LEU A 98 3.41 -11.80 0.95
N LYS A 99 3.72 -13.01 1.43
CA LYS A 99 4.84 -13.22 2.35
C LYS A 99 6.17 -12.81 1.73
N LYS A 100 6.40 -13.08 0.44
CA LYS A 100 7.60 -12.61 -0.28
C LYS A 100 7.64 -11.09 -0.36
N LEU A 101 6.51 -10.46 -0.72
CA LEU A 101 6.40 -9.00 -0.76
C LEU A 101 6.75 -8.38 0.60
N TYR A 102 6.11 -8.82 1.68
CA TYR A 102 6.36 -8.25 3.02
C TYR A 102 7.75 -8.58 3.56
N ALA A 103 8.35 -9.71 3.18
CA ALA A 103 9.74 -10.02 3.52
C ALA A 103 10.75 -9.17 2.75
N TYR A 104 10.36 -8.62 1.59
CA TYR A 104 11.20 -7.72 0.80
C TYR A 104 11.26 -6.32 1.43
N VAL A 105 10.22 -5.88 2.12
CA VAL A 105 10.11 -4.54 2.72
C VAL A 105 11.21 -4.31 3.78
N GLN A 106 12.02 -3.27 3.59
CA GLN A 106 13.13 -2.90 4.48
C GLN A 106 13.12 -1.40 4.80
N PRO A 107 13.68 -0.95 5.94
CA PRO A 107 13.68 0.47 6.33
C PRO A 107 14.22 1.40 5.24
N ARG A 108 15.32 1.00 4.59
CA ARG A 108 15.96 1.74 3.50
C ARG A 108 15.02 2.06 2.32
N HIS A 109 13.97 1.25 2.11
CA HIS A 109 12.98 1.48 1.06
C HIS A 109 12.13 2.73 1.31
N PHE A 110 12.09 3.22 2.55
CA PHE A 110 11.36 4.42 2.95
C PHE A 110 12.30 5.59 3.28
N ASP A 111 13.50 5.30 3.79
CA ASP A 111 14.44 6.34 4.24
C ASP A 111 15.29 6.94 3.09
N THR A 112 15.38 6.27 1.93
CA THR A 112 16.26 6.69 0.82
C THR A 112 15.55 6.77 -0.52
N PRO A 113 15.90 7.73 -1.40
CA PRO A 113 15.36 7.78 -2.76
C PRO A 113 15.64 6.51 -3.56
N GLU A 114 16.85 5.97 -3.49
CA GLU A 114 17.26 4.77 -4.22
C GLU A 114 16.50 3.53 -3.74
N GLY A 115 16.37 3.37 -2.42
CA GLY A 115 15.58 2.28 -1.86
C GLY A 115 14.10 2.40 -2.25
N LYS A 116 13.54 3.61 -2.29
CA LYS A 116 12.16 3.84 -2.72
C LYS A 116 11.96 3.47 -4.19
N GLU A 117 12.89 3.85 -5.06
CA GLU A 117 12.84 3.48 -6.48
C GLU A 117 12.92 1.97 -6.68
N GLU A 118 13.85 1.31 -5.99
CA GLU A 118 14.00 -0.15 -6.01
C GLU A 118 12.72 -0.87 -5.55
N PHE A 119 12.15 -0.45 -4.42
CA PHE A 119 10.92 -1.05 -3.90
C PHE A 119 9.75 -0.83 -4.85
N ASN A 120 9.62 0.37 -5.44
CA ASN A 120 8.56 0.66 -6.40
C ASN A 120 8.68 -0.21 -7.67
N ALA A 121 9.89 -0.45 -8.17
CA ALA A 121 10.12 -1.33 -9.30
C ALA A 121 9.70 -2.78 -8.97
N PHE A 122 10.15 -3.29 -7.83
CA PHE A 122 9.78 -4.63 -7.35
C PHE A 122 8.26 -4.77 -7.14
N ALA A 123 7.63 -3.82 -6.44
CA ALA A 123 6.21 -3.85 -6.14
C ALA A 123 5.35 -3.75 -7.41
N SER A 124 5.79 -2.99 -8.41
CA SER A 124 5.12 -2.87 -9.71
C SER A 124 5.15 -4.20 -10.47
N GLU A 125 6.32 -4.85 -10.54
CA GLU A 125 6.45 -6.17 -11.18
C GLU A 125 5.63 -7.23 -10.45
N TRP A 126 5.69 -7.24 -9.11
CA TRP A 126 4.90 -8.13 -8.27
C TRP A 126 3.40 -7.94 -8.51
N ALA A 127 2.91 -6.69 -8.51
CA ALA A 127 1.49 -6.37 -8.74
C ALA A 127 1.02 -6.84 -10.13
N ALA A 128 1.83 -6.61 -11.17
CA ALA A 128 1.54 -7.10 -12.51
C ALA A 128 1.45 -8.64 -12.56
N GLY A 129 2.33 -9.34 -11.84
CA GLY A 129 2.26 -10.79 -11.65
C GLY A 129 0.97 -11.23 -10.96
N MET A 130 0.58 -10.54 -9.88
CA MET A 130 -0.65 -10.87 -9.15
C MET A 130 -1.92 -10.68 -9.98
N THR A 131 -2.00 -9.61 -10.76
CA THR A 131 -3.11 -9.40 -11.69
C THR A 131 -3.16 -10.46 -12.78
N LYS A 132 -2.00 -10.83 -13.34
CA LYS A 132 -1.93 -11.80 -14.44
C LYS A 132 -2.23 -13.23 -13.98
N ASP A 133 -1.61 -13.68 -12.90
CA ASP A 133 -1.59 -15.09 -12.51
C ASP A 133 -2.73 -15.44 -11.55
N TYR A 134 -3.22 -14.47 -10.77
CA TYR A 134 -4.28 -14.66 -9.77
C TYR A 134 -5.52 -13.79 -10.00
N GLY A 135 -5.53 -12.97 -11.05
CA GLY A 135 -6.69 -12.15 -11.41
C GLY A 135 -7.01 -11.05 -10.39
N TRP A 136 -6.02 -10.56 -9.65
CA TRP A 136 -6.23 -9.47 -8.69
C TRP A 136 -6.63 -8.18 -9.38
N ASP A 137 -7.73 -7.58 -8.91
CA ASP A 137 -8.19 -6.25 -9.29
C ASP A 137 -7.50 -5.16 -8.46
N GLU A 138 -7.78 -3.90 -8.83
CA GLU A 138 -7.22 -2.72 -8.17
C GLU A 138 -7.60 -2.63 -6.69
N GLU A 139 -8.82 -3.06 -6.33
CA GLU A 139 -9.28 -3.03 -4.93
C GLU A 139 -8.50 -4.02 -4.07
N LYS A 140 -8.31 -5.25 -4.56
CA LYS A 140 -7.54 -6.28 -3.85
C LYS A 140 -6.06 -5.87 -3.76
N LEU A 141 -5.48 -5.33 -4.84
CA LEU A 141 -4.14 -4.75 -4.79
C LEU A 141 -4.06 -3.64 -3.74
N PHE A 142 -4.97 -2.66 -3.76
CA PHE A 142 -5.04 -1.57 -2.79
C PHE A 142 -5.06 -2.10 -1.35
N LEU A 143 -5.99 -3.02 -1.09
CA LEU A 143 -6.21 -3.61 0.23
C LEU A 143 -4.95 -4.27 0.78
N TRP A 144 -4.12 -4.91 -0.06
CA TRP A 144 -2.95 -5.65 0.42
C TRP A 144 -1.65 -4.85 0.35
N THR A 145 -1.49 -3.90 -0.58
CA THR A 145 -0.16 -3.29 -0.84
C THR A 145 -0.10 -1.77 -0.73
N TYR A 146 -1.23 -1.05 -0.74
CA TYR A 146 -1.23 0.42 -0.77
C TYR A 146 -1.69 1.09 0.53
N THR A 147 -2.04 0.30 1.54
CA THR A 147 -2.45 0.79 2.86
C THR A 147 -1.75 0.00 3.96
N TRP A 148 -1.35 0.66 5.04
CA TRP A 148 -0.85 -0.02 6.24
C TRP A 148 -1.96 -0.72 7.03
N LEU A 149 -3.22 -0.39 6.75
CA LEU A 149 -4.38 -0.93 7.47
C LEU A 149 -4.70 -2.35 7.03
N THR A 150 -5.21 -3.13 7.99
CA THR A 150 -5.86 -4.42 7.75
C THR A 150 -7.27 -4.20 7.20
N LYS A 151 -7.86 -5.25 6.63
CA LYS A 151 -9.24 -5.20 6.14
C LYS A 151 -10.23 -4.75 7.21
N ASP A 152 -10.14 -5.33 8.40
CA ASP A 152 -11.05 -5.03 9.51
C ASP A 152 -10.92 -3.56 9.98
N GLU A 153 -9.69 -3.03 10.00
CA GLU A 153 -9.45 -1.62 10.34
C GLU A 153 -10.03 -0.67 9.28
N ILE A 154 -9.95 -1.03 7.99
CA ILE A 154 -10.56 -0.24 6.89
C ILE A 154 -12.08 -0.22 7.02
N GLU A 155 -12.70 -1.38 7.25
CA GLU A 155 -14.15 -1.47 7.44
C GLU A 155 -14.60 -0.68 8.67
N ALA A 156 -13.84 -0.73 9.77
CA ALA A 156 -14.10 0.08 10.96
C ALA A 156 -14.00 1.59 10.69
N LEU A 157 -13.08 2.04 9.82
CA LEU A 157 -13.00 3.45 9.41
C LEU A 157 -14.17 3.88 8.53
N LYS A 158 -14.64 3.02 7.63
CA LYS A 158 -15.82 3.29 6.80
C LYS A 158 -17.08 3.43 7.65
N ALA A 159 -17.24 2.61 8.69
CA ALA A 159 -18.40 2.64 9.58
C ALA A 159 -18.48 3.89 10.49
N LYS A 160 -17.40 4.67 10.61
CA LYS A 160 -17.34 5.91 11.41
C LYS A 160 -17.64 7.19 10.60
N LYS A 161 -17.78 7.08 9.28
CA LYS A 161 -18.17 8.18 8.38
C LYS A 161 -19.68 8.21 8.21
#